data_AF-A0AAF0M554-F1
#
_entry.id   AF-A0AAF0M554-F1
#
_cell.length_a   1.000
_cell.length_b   1.000
_cell.length_c   1.000
_cell.angle_alpha   90.00
_cell.angle_beta   90.00
_cell.angle_gamma   90.00
#
_symmetry.space_group_name_H-M   'P 1'
#
loop_
_entity.id
_entity.type
_entity.pdbx_description
1 polymer ?
#
loop_
_entity_poly.entity_id
_entity_poly.type
_entity_poly.pdbx_seq_one_letter_code
_entity_poly.pdbx_strand_id
1 'polypeptide(L)'
;MTPEDPIAQGLATMASAGFEFGGDDEQVAHDVRTMWQQLGSPAGAFDAAARAIARLPQRPEVPIADQARRRAFERAIGINPVEVELTAAMSARELLERMARSVAC
;
A
#
# COMPACT_ATOMS: atom_id res chain seq x y z
N MET A 1 -5.96 11.97 12.92
CA MET A 1 -5.77 10.51 13.01
C MET A 1 -4.28 10.21 12.94
N THR A 2 -3.77 9.21 13.65
CA THR A 2 -2.35 8.83 13.61
C THR A 2 -2.14 7.63 12.67
N PRO A 3 -0.93 7.39 12.13
CA PRO A 3 -0.68 6.23 11.27
C PRO A 3 -0.80 4.88 11.98
N GLU A 4 -0.81 4.83 13.31
CA GLU A 4 -1.06 3.62 14.10
C GLU A 4 -2.54 3.27 14.24
N ASP A 5 -3.44 4.18 13.83
CA ASP A 5 -4.87 3.94 13.87
C ASP A 5 -5.24 2.70 13.02
N PRO A 6 -6.05 1.75 13.54
CA PRO A 6 -6.43 0.55 12.79
C PRO A 6 -7.10 0.85 11.44
N ILE A 7 -7.85 1.95 11.33
CA ILE A 7 -8.48 2.37 10.07
C ILE A 7 -7.40 2.82 9.09
N ALA A 8 -6.44 3.63 9.55
CA ALA A 8 -5.32 4.07 8.71
C ALA A 8 -4.49 2.88 8.21
N GLN A 9 -4.20 1.92 9.09
CA GLN A 9 -3.48 0.68 8.75
C GLN A 9 -4.27 -0.19 7.75
N GLY A 10 -5.59 -0.31 7.95
CA GLY A 10 -6.47 -1.05 7.04
C GLY A 10 -6.52 -0.44 5.64
N LEU A 11 -6.69 0.88 5.54
CA LEU A 11 -6.70 1.58 4.25
C LEU A 11 -5.34 1.53 3.56
N ALA A 12 -4.24 1.66 4.31
CA ALA A 12 -2.87 1.52 3.78
C ALA A 12 -2.61 0.12 3.22
N THR A 13 -3.04 -0.91 3.95
CA THR A 13 -2.92 -2.32 3.53
C THR A 13 -3.73 -2.57 2.26
N MET A 14 -4.98 -2.09 2.21
CA MET A 14 -5.86 -2.22 1.05
C MET A 14 -5.26 -1.55 -0.19
N ALA A 15 -4.76 -0.32 -0.06
CA ALA A 15 -4.14 0.40 -1.17
C ALA A 15 -2.89 -0.32 -1.68
N SER A 16 -2.00 -0.74 -0.77
CA SER A 16 -0.77 -1.46 -1.12
C SER A 16 -1.06 -2.79 -1.82
N ALA A 17 -2.00 -3.58 -1.28
CA ALA A 17 -2.39 -4.85 -1.86
C ALA A 17 -3.04 -4.67 -3.24
N GLY A 18 -3.88 -3.65 -3.42
CA GLY A 18 -4.51 -3.34 -4.70
C GLY A 18 -3.49 -3.16 -5.83
N PHE A 19 -2.43 -2.38 -5.58
CA PHE A 19 -1.34 -2.21 -6.54
C PHE A 19 -0.46 -3.46 -6.68
N GLU A 20 -0.21 -4.19 -5.59
CA GLU A 20 0.58 -5.42 -5.63
C GLU A 20 -0.07 -6.51 -6.51
N PHE A 21 -1.40 -6.54 -6.57
CA PHE A 21 -2.17 -7.42 -7.45
C PHE A 21 -2.41 -6.84 -8.86
N GLY A 22 -1.78 -5.70 -9.19
CA GLY A 22 -1.83 -5.11 -10.53
C GLY A 22 -3.04 -4.23 -10.80
N GLY A 23 -3.73 -3.75 -9.76
CA GLY A 23 -4.78 -2.74 -9.90
C GLY A 23 -4.22 -1.40 -10.39
N ASP A 24 -5.03 -0.67 -11.15
CA ASP A 24 -4.71 0.70 -11.56
C ASP A 24 -5.19 1.74 -10.53
N ASP A 25 -4.79 2.99 -10.73
CA ASP A 25 -5.12 4.11 -9.85
C ASP A 25 -6.63 4.27 -9.63
N GLU A 26 -7.46 4.08 -10.66
CA GLU A 26 -8.89 4.33 -10.57
C GLU A 26 -9.58 3.22 -9.76
N GLN A 27 -9.23 1.97 -10.03
CA GLN A 27 -9.74 0.82 -9.29
C GLN A 27 -9.33 0.90 -7.80
N VAL A 28 -8.04 1.12 -7.51
CA VAL A 28 -7.57 1.19 -6.13
C VAL A 28 -8.18 2.39 -5.39
N ALA A 29 -8.32 3.54 -6.06
CA ALA A 29 -8.97 4.71 -5.46
C ALA A 29 -10.45 4.43 -5.14
N HIS A 30 -11.14 3.73 -6.04
CA HIS A 30 -12.53 3.34 -5.84
C HIS A 30 -12.70 2.44 -4.62
N ASP A 31 -11.87 1.40 -4.50
CA ASP A 31 -11.96 0.42 -3.41
C ASP A 31 -11.64 1.07 -2.05
N VAL A 32 -10.56 1.84 -1.99
CA VAL A 32 -10.14 2.57 -0.78
C VAL A 32 -11.22 3.58 -0.36
N ARG A 33 -11.79 4.32 -1.31
CA ARG A 33 -12.86 5.29 -1.03
C ARG A 33 -14.12 4.60 -0.53
N THR A 34 -14.50 3.49 -1.15
CA THR A 34 -15.67 2.69 -0.75
C THR A 34 -15.52 2.20 0.68
N MET A 35 -14.35 1.65 1.04
CA MET A 35 -14.08 1.23 2.42
C MET A 35 -14.11 2.41 3.40
N TRP A 36 -13.46 3.53 3.07
CA TRP A 36 -13.49 4.74 3.90
C TRP A 36 -14.92 5.25 4.15
N GLN A 37 -15.78 5.23 3.13
CA GLN A 37 -17.21 5.60 3.28
C GLN A 37 -17.97 4.62 4.17
N GLN A 38 -17.75 3.31 4.02
CA GLN A 38 -18.35 2.29 4.88
C GLN A 38 -17.96 2.46 6.35
N LEU A 39 -16.77 2.98 6.63
CA LEU A 39 -16.28 3.29 7.97
C LEU A 39 -16.78 4.64 8.52
N GLY A 40 -17.71 5.30 7.83
CA GLY A 40 -18.30 6.56 8.27
C GLY A 40 -17.49 7.80 7.89
N SER A 41 -16.63 7.68 6.87
CA SER A 41 -15.82 8.79 6.33
C SER A 41 -14.97 9.53 7.37
N PRO A 42 -14.17 8.82 8.20
CA PRO A 42 -13.38 9.45 9.25
C PRO A 42 -12.38 10.48 8.68
N ALA A 43 -12.36 11.67 9.29
CA ALA A 43 -11.53 12.77 8.86
C ALA A 43 -10.03 12.48 9.05
N GLY A 44 -9.23 12.83 8.03
CA GLY A 44 -7.77 12.63 8.05
C GLY A 44 -7.33 11.17 7.87
N ALA A 45 -8.23 10.25 7.54
CA ALA A 45 -7.90 8.83 7.37
C ALA A 45 -6.92 8.59 6.21
N PHE A 46 -7.07 9.29 5.08
CA PHE A 46 -6.16 9.12 3.95
C PHE A 46 -4.73 9.65 4.23
N ASP A 47 -4.58 10.79 4.92
CA ASP A 47 -3.26 11.28 5.32
C ASP A 47 -2.57 10.33 6.31
N ALA A 48 -3.33 9.84 7.30
CA ALA A 48 -2.84 8.86 8.25
C ALA A 48 -2.45 7.54 7.55
N ALA A 49 -3.26 7.07 6.60
CA ALA A 49 -2.99 5.87 5.81
C ALA A 49 -1.74 6.02 4.93
N ALA A 50 -1.54 7.17 4.27
CA ALA A 50 -0.33 7.45 3.50
C ALA A 50 0.94 7.33 4.36
N ARG A 51 0.89 7.84 5.59
CA ARG A 51 1.97 7.71 6.58
C ARG A 51 2.11 6.28 7.11
N ALA A 52 1.03 5.52 7.17
CA ALA A 52 1.01 4.14 7.65
C ALA A 52 1.71 3.16 6.68
N ILE A 53 1.81 3.48 5.38
CA ILE A 53 2.54 2.66 4.39
C ILE A 53 3.97 2.34 4.85
N ALA A 54 4.69 3.33 5.41
CA ALA A 54 6.06 3.15 5.89
C ALA A 54 6.17 2.22 7.13
N ARG A 55 5.04 1.83 7.72
CA ARG A 55 4.95 0.98 8.91
C ARG A 55 4.41 -0.41 8.59
N LEU A 56 4.03 -0.66 7.33
CA LEU A 56 3.62 -1.99 6.91
C LEU A 56 4.80 -2.97 7.07
N PRO A 57 4.51 -4.25 7.39
CA PRO A 57 5.53 -5.28 7.49
C PRO A 57 6.41 -5.32 6.24
N GLN A 58 7.72 -5.26 6.42
CA GLN A 58 8.69 -5.35 5.33
C GLN A 58 9.23 -6.78 5.22
N ARG A 59 9.56 -7.21 4.00
CA ARG A 59 10.24 -8.49 3.79
C ARG A 59 11.62 -8.47 4.49
N PRO A 60 12.06 -9.60 5.05
CA PRO A 60 13.40 -9.72 5.59
C PRO A 60 14.47 -9.42 4.55
N GLU A 61 15.53 -8.72 4.97
CA GLU A 61 16.68 -8.45 4.11
C GLU A 61 17.41 -9.75 3.72
N VAL A 62 17.86 -9.80 2.47
CA VAL A 62 18.64 -10.90 1.92
C VAL A 62 20.02 -10.37 1.54
N PRO A 63 21.13 -11.05 1.92
CA PRO A 63 22.48 -10.65 1.53
C PRO A 63 22.60 -10.45 0.01
N ILE A 64 23.38 -9.46 -0.42
CA ILE A 64 23.55 -9.14 -1.85
C ILE A 64 24.00 -10.35 -2.67
N ALA A 65 24.90 -11.17 -2.12
CA ALA A 65 25.39 -12.40 -2.74
C ALA A 65 24.27 -13.41 -3.05
N ASP A 66 23.17 -13.36 -2.30
CA ASP A 66 22.03 -14.27 -2.42
C ASP A 66 20.87 -13.69 -3.24
N GLN A 67 20.90 -12.41 -3.62
CA GLN A 67 19.77 -11.77 -4.31
C GLN A 67 19.46 -12.42 -5.67
N ALA A 68 20.49 -12.81 -6.43
CA ALA A 68 20.29 -13.49 -7.72
C ALA A 68 19.57 -14.84 -7.54
N ARG A 69 19.98 -15.61 -6.53
CA ARG A 69 19.37 -16.89 -6.16
C ARG A 69 17.92 -16.69 -5.69
N ARG A 70 17.68 -15.68 -4.86
CA ARG A 70 16.34 -15.33 -4.37
C ARG A 70 15.39 -14.96 -5.51
N ARG A 71 15.80 -14.07 -6.42
CA ARG A 71 14.99 -13.67 -7.58
C ARG A 71 14.67 -14.85 -8.51
N ALA A 72 15.62 -15.75 -8.72
CA ALA A 72 15.40 -16.95 -9.52
C ALA A 72 14.34 -17.88 -8.89
N PHE A 73 14.43 -18.07 -7.56
CA PHE A 73 13.45 -18.82 -6.80
C PHE A 73 12.06 -18.17 -6.87
N GLU A 74 11.95 -16.88 -6.55
CA GLU A 74 10.67 -16.14 -6.57
C GLU A 74 9.94 -16.28 -7.91
N ARG A 75 10.68 -16.09 -9.02
CA ARG A 75 10.11 -16.30 -10.37
C ARG A 75 9.66 -17.73 -10.62
N ALA A 76 10.42 -18.72 -10.16
CA ALA A 76 10.11 -20.13 -10.39
C ALA A 76 8.82 -20.57 -9.68
N ILE A 77 8.48 -19.95 -8.54
CA ILE A 77 7.29 -20.29 -7.75
C ILE A 77 6.17 -19.25 -7.82
N GLY A 78 6.31 -18.23 -8.68
CA GLY A 78 5.28 -17.20 -8.88
C GLY A 78 5.12 -16.22 -7.72
N ILE A 79 6.16 -16.01 -6.91
CA ILE A 79 6.16 -14.96 -5.88
C ILE A 79 6.54 -13.63 -6.51
N ASN A 80 5.80 -12.57 -6.18
CA ASN A 80 6.13 -11.21 -6.58
C ASN A 80 7.52 -10.82 -6.06
N PRO A 81 8.38 -10.23 -6.90
CA PRO A 81 9.69 -9.76 -6.48
C PRO A 81 9.55 -8.53 -5.56
N VAL A 82 10.56 -8.28 -4.71
CA VAL A 82 10.56 -7.16 -3.75
C VAL A 82 10.34 -5.81 -4.43
N GLU A 83 10.83 -5.63 -5.66
CA GLU A 83 10.68 -4.41 -6.44
C GLU A 83 9.22 -4.12 -6.80
N VAL A 84 8.38 -5.16 -6.96
CA VAL A 84 6.93 -5.00 -7.18
C VAL A 84 6.26 -4.50 -5.91
N GLU A 85 6.60 -5.06 -4.75
CA GLU A 85 6.06 -4.62 -3.46
C GLU A 85 6.45 -3.17 -3.15
N LEU A 86 7.71 -2.79 -3.40
CA LEU A 86 8.16 -1.41 -3.23
C LEU A 86 7.41 -0.44 -4.14
N THR A 87 7.24 -0.82 -5.41
CA THR A 87 6.49 0.00 -6.38
C THR A 87 5.04 0.15 -5.93
N ALA A 88 4.40 -0.93 -5.49
CA ALA A 88 3.03 -0.92 -4.97
C ALA A 88 2.89 -0.02 -3.74
N ALA A 89 3.82 -0.09 -2.78
CA ALA A 89 3.83 0.76 -1.60
C ALA A 89 3.98 2.24 -1.96
N MET A 90 4.87 2.57 -2.90
CA MET A 90 5.05 3.94 -3.38
C MET A 90 3.79 4.48 -4.07
N SER A 91 3.21 3.71 -5.00
CA SER A 91 1.96 4.07 -5.69
C SER A 91 0.80 4.24 -4.71
N ALA A 92 0.68 3.34 -3.73
CA ALA A 92 -0.34 3.42 -2.69
C ALA A 92 -0.21 4.70 -1.86
N ARG A 93 1.01 5.04 -1.43
CA ARG A 93 1.25 6.28 -0.67
C ARG A 93 0.87 7.52 -1.48
N GLU A 94 1.32 7.60 -2.73
CA GLU A 94 1.04 8.74 -3.60
C GLU A 94 -0.47 8.88 -3.87
N LEU A 95 -1.17 7.77 -4.08
CA LEU A 95 -2.63 7.76 -4.25
C LEU A 95 -3.33 8.27 -2.99
N LEU A 96 -2.98 7.76 -1.81
CA LEU A 96 -3.59 8.16 -0.54
C LEU A 96 -3.36 9.66 -0.25
N GLU A 97 -2.18 10.19 -0.58
CA GLU A 97 -1.91 11.63 -0.50
C GLU A 97 -2.78 12.45 -1.46
N ARG A 98 -3.00 11.98 -2.71
CA ARG A 98 -3.93 12.61 -3.66
C ARG A 98 -5.35 12.61 -3.12
N MET A 99 -5.80 11.48 -2.58
CA MET A 99 -7.14 11.33 -1.99
C MET A 99 -7.32 12.25 -0.78
N ALA A 100 -6.32 12.35 0.10
CA ALA A 100 -6.34 13.27 1.24
C ALA A 100 -6.56 14.73 0.81
N ARG A 101 -5.87 15.17 -0.26
CA ARG A 101 -6.07 16.52 -0.81
C ARG A 101 -7.48 16.72 -1.39
N SER A 102 -8.05 15.69 -2.01
CA SER A 102 -9.38 15.78 -2.64
C SER A 102 -10.55 15.93 -1.66
N VAL A 103 -10.40 15.48 -0.41
CA VAL A 103 -11.46 15.54 0.61
C VAL A 103 -11.29 16.67 1.62
N ALA A 104 -10.19 17.43 1.52
CA ALA A 104 -9.93 18.61 2.35
C ALA A 104 -10.51 19.91 1.76
N CYS A 105 -11.00 19.86 0.52
CA CYS A 105 -11.74 20.93 -0.14
C CYS A 105 -13.25 20.74 0.03
#